data_AF-A0A6L9QUS6-F1
#
_entry.id   AF-A0A6L9QUS6-F1
#
_cell.length_a   1.000
_cell.length_b   1.000
_cell.length_c   1.000
_cell.angle_alpha   90.00
_cell.angle_beta   90.00
_cell.angle_gamma   90.00
#
_symmetry.space_group_name_H-M   'P 1'
#
loop_
_entity.id
_entity.type
_entity.pdbx_description
1 polymer ?
#
loop_
_entity_poly.entity_id
_entity_poly.type
_entity_poly.pdbx_seq_one_letter_code
_entity_poly.pdbx_strand_id
1 'polypeptide(L)'
;MSAGLLLSAVLGAACMVVGTVVGDMVSEEIRGQLNRLPLALLRVARRRLPPHLRESLHDQEWEPELLHILTEAETRPVSRLLIGVRFSLGLIRSARSVGRARTGRAPQTESLRRLISITDACHLFGHLSTMAARLVLTFFLALTAGLELPVLLGIAGNRPLGSTALAAILTAVFGLLTGGILAALMGPGVQELIEGRLYRRRPSLWSTPELSPDHGWTISALRKLLEWLVGEEGDKARGTPLVSLTGAGLGAGLGLLAHTTLAELAPVVLFLGGAFLFLVCLRILLVETVLWWYERQRRQTSRNS
;
A
#
# COMPACT_ATOMS: atom_id res chain seq x y z
N MET A 1 13.04 -53.42 9.52
CA MET A 1 12.35 -52.21 10.01
C MET A 1 11.59 -52.55 11.28
N SER A 2 11.83 -51.86 12.39
CA SER A 2 11.15 -52.13 13.65
C SER A 2 9.67 -51.72 13.55
N ALA A 3 8.76 -52.54 14.09
CA ALA A 3 7.32 -52.25 14.11
C ALA A 3 6.98 -50.87 14.71
N GLY A 4 7.82 -50.35 15.62
CA GLY A 4 7.69 -49.00 16.17
C GLY A 4 7.82 -47.88 15.14
N LEU A 5 8.68 -48.02 14.11
CA LEU A 5 8.83 -47.02 13.05
C LEU A 5 7.59 -46.94 12.15
N LEU A 6 6.96 -48.10 11.87
CA LEU A 6 5.71 -48.15 11.11
C LEU A 6 4.56 -47.54 11.90
N LEU A 7 4.46 -47.85 13.19
CA LEU A 7 3.42 -47.27 14.06
C LEU A 7 3.58 -45.75 14.17
N SER A 8 4.80 -45.23 14.38
CA SER A 8 5.03 -43.79 14.45
C SER A 8 4.73 -43.09 13.12
N ALA A 9 5.06 -43.73 11.99
CA ALA A 9 4.78 -43.18 10.66
C ALA A 9 3.27 -43.12 10.38
N VAL A 10 2.53 -44.18 10.71
CA VAL A 10 1.07 -44.22 10.55
C VAL A 10 0.39 -43.20 11.47
N LEU A 11 0.83 -43.08 12.72
CA LEU A 11 0.28 -42.10 13.65
C LEU A 11 0.56 -40.67 13.18
N GLY A 12 1.77 -40.38 12.71
CA GLY A 12 2.14 -39.08 12.14
C GLY A 12 1.31 -38.72 10.91
N ALA A 13 1.11 -39.67 10.00
CA ALA A 13 0.26 -39.48 8.82
C ALA A 13 -1.21 -39.24 9.21
N ALA A 14 -1.74 -40.00 10.17
CA ALA A 14 -3.11 -39.82 10.66
C ALA A 14 -3.29 -38.44 11.31
N CYS A 15 -2.35 -38.00 12.16
CA CYS A 15 -2.39 -36.66 12.75
C CYS A 15 -2.34 -35.54 11.71
N MET A 16 -1.52 -35.69 10.66
CA MET A 16 -1.46 -34.73 9.55
C MET A 16 -2.81 -34.63 8.82
N VAL A 17 -3.43 -35.76 8.49
CA VAL A 17 -4.74 -35.80 7.80
C VAL A 17 -5.84 -35.17 8.65
N VAL A 18 -5.91 -35.52 9.93
CA VAL A 18 -6.88 -34.91 10.87
C VAL A 18 -6.63 -33.41 10.98
N GLY A 19 -5.36 -32.98 11.08
CA GLY A 19 -4.98 -31.58 11.12
C GLY A 19 -5.43 -30.80 9.88
N THR A 20 -5.28 -31.37 8.68
CA THR A 20 -5.73 -30.71 7.44
C THR A 20 -7.25 -30.60 7.37
N VAL A 21 -8.00 -31.65 7.74
CA VAL A 21 -9.47 -31.64 7.70
C VAL A 21 -10.04 -30.63 8.69
N VAL A 22 -9.51 -30.61 9.93
CA VAL A 22 -9.91 -29.62 10.93
C VAL A 22 -9.56 -28.21 10.48
N GLY A 23 -8.40 -28.01 9.86
CA GLY A 23 -7.99 -26.74 9.27
C GLY A 23 -8.95 -26.23 8.21
N ASP A 24 -9.41 -27.11 7.31
CA ASP A 24 -10.36 -26.77 6.26
C ASP A 24 -11.74 -26.43 6.83
N MET A 25 -12.26 -27.21 7.78
CA MET A 25 -13.53 -26.92 8.44
C MET A 25 -13.53 -25.56 9.17
N VAL A 26 -12.45 -25.26 9.91
CA VAL A 26 -12.31 -23.97 10.61
C VAL A 26 -12.19 -22.82 9.59
N SER A 27 -11.48 -23.04 8.49
CA SER A 27 -11.35 -22.07 7.40
C SER A 27 -12.71 -21.77 6.75
N GLU A 28 -13.55 -22.78 6.52
CA GLU A 28 -14.90 -22.60 5.97
C GLU A 28 -15.83 -21.84 6.94
N GLU A 29 -15.80 -22.18 8.23
CA GLU A 29 -16.60 -21.48 9.24
C GLU A 29 -16.19 -20.00 9.34
N ILE A 30 -14.89 -19.73 9.39
CA ILE A 30 -14.36 -18.35 9.40
C ILE A 30 -14.74 -17.61 8.12
N ARG A 31 -14.65 -18.25 6.94
CA ARG A 31 -15.08 -17.65 5.67
C ARG A 31 -16.58 -17.31 5.68
N GLY A 32 -17.41 -18.20 6.23
CA GLY A 32 -18.85 -17.98 6.40
C GLY A 32 -19.15 -16.76 7.26
N GLN A 33 -18.47 -16.63 8.40
CA GLN A 33 -18.64 -15.50 9.31
C GLN A 33 -18.10 -14.19 8.71
N LEU A 34 -16.94 -14.22 8.06
CA LEU A 34 -16.35 -13.04 7.42
C LEU A 34 -17.24 -12.48 6.31
N ASN A 35 -17.92 -13.34 5.54
CA ASN A 35 -18.85 -12.88 4.49
C ASN A 35 -20.03 -12.07 5.04
N ARG A 36 -20.41 -12.25 6.33
CA ARG A 36 -21.48 -11.49 6.99
C ARG A 36 -21.02 -10.16 7.57
N LEU A 37 -19.70 -9.97 7.74
CA LEU A 37 -19.13 -8.82 8.42
C LEU A 37 -19.42 -7.48 7.70
N PRO A 38 -19.29 -7.36 6.36
CA PRO A 38 -19.66 -6.13 5.64
C PRO A 38 -21.13 -5.74 5.83
N LEU A 39 -22.05 -6.71 5.82
CA LEU A 39 -23.48 -6.50 6.03
C LEU A 39 -23.78 -6.08 7.48
N ALA A 40 -23.10 -6.68 8.46
CA ALA A 40 -23.22 -6.28 9.85
C ALA A 40 -22.77 -4.82 10.06
N LEU A 41 -21.67 -4.41 9.43
CA LEU A 41 -21.21 -3.02 9.43
C LEU A 41 -22.21 -2.09 8.72
N LEU A 42 -22.81 -2.53 7.63
CA LEU A 42 -23.82 -1.74 6.91
C LEU A 42 -25.06 -1.47 7.79
N ARG A 43 -25.50 -2.46 8.58
CA ARG A 43 -26.58 -2.27 9.57
C ARG A 43 -26.22 -1.22 10.64
N VAL A 44 -24.94 -1.10 11.00
CA VAL A 44 -24.47 -0.02 11.88
C VAL A 44 -24.59 1.34 11.18
N ALA A 45 -24.30 1.43 9.88
CA ALA A 45 -24.52 2.63 9.09
C ALA A 45 -26.02 3.01 9.05
N ARG A 46 -26.92 2.02 8.86
CA ARG A 46 -28.38 2.21 8.90
C ARG A 46 -28.86 2.90 10.17
N ARG A 47 -28.35 2.46 11.32
CA ARG A 47 -28.73 3.04 12.63
C ARG A 47 -28.36 4.52 12.76
N ARG A 48 -27.37 5.00 11.99
CA ARG A 48 -26.94 6.40 11.97
C ARG A 48 -27.78 7.29 11.05
N LEU A 49 -28.61 6.70 10.19
CA LEU A 49 -29.54 7.44 9.33
C LEU A 49 -30.82 7.84 10.10
N PRO A 50 -31.42 9.01 9.75
CA PRO A 50 -32.77 9.36 10.18
C PRO A 50 -33.76 8.24 9.85
N PRO A 51 -34.75 7.93 10.72
CA PRO A 51 -35.64 6.79 10.54
C PRO A 51 -36.34 6.75 9.18
N HIS A 52 -36.81 7.89 8.69
CA HIS A 52 -37.53 8.03 7.41
C HIS A 52 -36.65 7.79 6.17
N LEU A 53 -35.32 7.80 6.30
CA LEU A 53 -34.39 7.52 5.18
C LEU A 53 -33.78 6.13 5.25
N ARG A 54 -34.05 5.35 6.31
CA ARG A 54 -33.41 4.03 6.48
C ARG A 54 -33.83 3.09 5.38
N GLU A 55 -35.11 3.04 5.04
CA GLU A 55 -35.59 2.14 4.01
C GLU A 55 -35.11 2.57 2.63
N SER A 56 -35.31 3.84 2.26
CA SER A 56 -34.93 4.36 0.95
C SER A 56 -33.42 4.32 0.69
N LEU A 57 -32.57 4.68 1.66
CA LEU A 57 -31.12 4.69 1.45
C LEU A 57 -30.46 3.35 1.75
N HIS A 58 -30.76 2.71 2.89
CA HIS A 58 -30.07 1.47 3.22
C HIS A 58 -30.61 0.29 2.41
N ASP A 59 -31.93 0.08 2.45
CA ASP A 59 -32.53 -1.15 1.91
C ASP A 59 -32.63 -1.10 0.37
N GLN A 60 -32.85 0.08 -0.22
CA GLN A 60 -32.98 0.22 -1.69
C GLN A 60 -31.70 0.63 -2.42
N GLU A 61 -30.77 1.36 -1.78
CA GLU A 61 -29.54 1.84 -2.45
C GLU A 61 -28.28 1.12 -1.93
N TRP A 62 -27.97 1.23 -0.64
CA TRP A 62 -26.66 0.81 -0.12
C TRP A 62 -26.48 -0.71 -0.02
N GLU A 63 -27.51 -1.44 0.39
CA GLU A 63 -27.43 -2.90 0.49
C GLU A 63 -27.31 -3.55 -0.90
N PRO A 64 -28.13 -3.18 -1.91
CA PRO A 64 -27.94 -3.65 -3.28
C PRO A 64 -26.58 -3.27 -3.87
N GLU A 65 -26.09 -2.04 -3.62
CA GLU A 65 -24.76 -1.61 -4.09
C GLU A 65 -23.64 -2.44 -3.44
N LEU A 66 -23.72 -2.70 -2.13
CA LEU A 66 -22.75 -3.56 -1.46
C LEU A 66 -22.78 -4.98 -2.03
N LEU A 67 -23.97 -5.55 -2.24
CA LEU A 67 -24.11 -6.88 -2.84
C LEU A 67 -23.52 -6.91 -4.25
N HIS A 68 -23.77 -5.89 -5.07
CA HIS A 68 -23.20 -5.77 -6.40
C HIS A 68 -21.66 -5.74 -6.37
N ILE A 69 -21.07 -4.93 -5.48
CA ILE A 69 -19.61 -4.86 -5.28
C ILE A 69 -19.05 -6.21 -4.82
N LEU A 70 -19.78 -6.93 -3.96
CA LEU A 70 -19.36 -8.24 -3.47
C LEU A 70 -19.45 -9.32 -4.57
N THR A 71 -20.47 -9.28 -5.43
CA THR A 71 -20.64 -10.19 -6.57
C THR A 71 -19.55 -9.98 -7.63
N GLU A 72 -19.20 -8.72 -7.95
CA GLU A 72 -18.08 -8.44 -8.87
C GLU A 72 -16.74 -9.03 -8.39
N ALA A 73 -16.56 -9.14 -7.07
CA ALA A 73 -15.32 -9.60 -6.45
C ALA A 73 -15.33 -11.09 -6.09
N GLU A 74 -16.29 -11.88 -6.58
CA GLU A 74 -16.45 -13.31 -6.24
C GLU A 74 -15.20 -14.16 -6.46
N THR A 75 -14.40 -13.86 -7.48
CA THR A 75 -13.19 -14.60 -7.80
C THR A 75 -12.04 -14.40 -6.80
N ARG A 76 -12.16 -13.44 -5.86
CA ARG A 76 -11.08 -13.02 -4.95
C ARG A 76 -11.61 -12.83 -3.51
N PRO A 77 -11.72 -13.90 -2.70
CA PRO A 77 -12.43 -13.85 -1.42
C PRO A 77 -11.88 -12.83 -0.42
N VAL A 78 -10.55 -12.66 -0.35
CA VAL A 78 -9.91 -11.67 0.54
C VAL A 78 -10.15 -10.24 0.07
N SER A 79 -10.01 -9.99 -1.24
CA SER A 79 -10.28 -8.67 -1.82
C SER A 79 -11.75 -8.29 -1.66
N ARG A 80 -12.66 -9.23 -1.88
CA ARG A 80 -14.11 -9.05 -1.69
C ARG A 80 -14.43 -8.58 -0.28
N LEU A 81 -13.88 -9.27 0.73
CA LEU A 81 -14.05 -8.88 2.13
C LEU A 81 -13.51 -7.47 2.40
N LEU A 82 -12.27 -7.19 1.99
CA LEU A 82 -11.62 -5.90 2.25
C LEU A 82 -12.40 -4.74 1.61
N ILE A 83 -12.85 -4.91 0.37
CA ILE A 83 -13.62 -3.91 -0.36
C ILE A 83 -14.98 -3.69 0.32
N GLY A 84 -15.69 -4.76 0.68
CA GLY A 84 -16.98 -4.66 1.37
C GLY A 84 -16.86 -3.98 2.74
N VAL A 85 -15.85 -4.34 3.53
CA VAL A 85 -15.57 -3.71 4.83
C VAL A 85 -15.27 -2.22 4.66
N ARG A 86 -14.42 -1.88 3.68
CA ARG A 86 -14.05 -0.48 3.40
C ARG A 86 -15.27 0.34 2.97
N PHE A 87 -16.12 -0.22 2.11
CA PHE A 87 -17.37 0.41 1.67
C PHE A 87 -18.30 0.68 2.86
N SER A 88 -18.61 -0.35 3.66
CA SER A 88 -19.48 -0.21 4.84
C SER A 88 -18.91 0.76 5.88
N LEU A 89 -17.60 0.76 6.14
CA LEU A 89 -16.96 1.74 7.04
C LEU A 89 -17.02 3.17 6.49
N GLY A 90 -16.91 3.34 5.17
CA GLY A 90 -17.13 4.62 4.50
C GLY A 90 -18.53 5.16 4.79
N LEU A 91 -19.55 4.33 4.60
CA LEU A 91 -20.94 4.67 4.88
C LEU A 91 -21.20 4.94 6.36
N ILE A 92 -20.61 4.17 7.29
CA ILE A 92 -20.73 4.46 8.74
C ILE A 92 -20.27 5.89 9.07
N ARG A 93 -19.21 6.36 8.40
CA ARG A 93 -18.65 7.71 8.61
C ARG A 93 -19.50 8.79 7.94
N SER A 94 -19.98 8.56 6.71
CA SER A 94 -20.71 9.55 5.91
C SER A 94 -22.24 9.54 6.14
N ALA A 95 -22.82 8.50 6.73
CA ALA A 95 -24.29 8.36 6.86
C ALA A 95 -24.96 9.58 7.48
N ARG A 96 -24.33 10.21 8.48
CA ARG A 96 -24.86 11.42 9.12
C ARG A 96 -24.86 12.63 8.19
N SER A 97 -23.81 12.82 7.38
CA SER A 97 -23.75 13.93 6.44
C SER A 97 -24.70 13.72 5.27
N VAL A 98 -24.79 12.49 4.75
CA VAL A 98 -25.75 12.12 3.69
C VAL A 98 -27.19 12.34 4.15
N GLY A 99 -27.53 11.90 5.37
CA GLY A 99 -28.85 12.13 5.96
C GLY A 99 -29.18 13.62 6.07
N ARG A 100 -28.25 14.45 6.56
CA ARG A 100 -28.45 15.91 6.66
C ARG A 100 -28.65 16.57 5.31
N ALA A 101 -27.81 16.22 4.32
CA ALA A 101 -27.89 16.75 2.97
C ALA A 101 -29.24 16.43 2.31
N ARG A 102 -29.74 15.20 2.47
CA ARG A 102 -31.04 14.79 1.91
C ARG A 102 -32.25 15.40 2.62
N THR A 103 -32.13 15.74 3.90
CA THR A 103 -33.21 16.45 4.63
C THR A 103 -33.32 17.95 4.30
N GLY A 104 -32.61 18.46 3.29
CA GLY A 104 -32.72 19.86 2.85
C GLY A 104 -32.09 20.89 3.80
N ARG A 105 -31.42 20.46 4.88
CA ARG A 105 -30.61 21.34 5.74
C ARG A 105 -29.19 21.44 5.18
N ALA A 106 -28.98 22.29 4.18
CA ALA A 106 -27.65 22.58 3.67
C ALA A 106 -27.24 24.03 3.98
N PRO A 107 -26.13 24.20 4.70
CA PRO A 107 -25.05 25.00 4.13
C PRO A 107 -23.71 24.34 4.44
N GLN A 108 -23.12 23.52 3.55
CA GLN A 108 -21.81 22.91 3.83
C GLN A 108 -20.98 22.44 2.60
N THR A 109 -21.18 23.03 1.42
CA THR A 109 -20.35 22.78 0.22
C THR A 109 -18.86 23.07 0.44
N GLU A 110 -18.51 24.07 1.26
CA GLU A 110 -17.12 24.46 1.53
C GLU A 110 -16.33 23.41 2.34
N SER A 111 -16.95 22.86 3.38
CA SER A 111 -16.29 21.94 4.32
C SER A 111 -16.05 20.56 3.71
N LEU A 112 -16.97 20.10 2.85
CA LEU A 112 -16.82 18.86 2.08
C LEU A 112 -15.69 19.00 1.05
N ARG A 113 -15.60 20.15 0.38
CA ARG A 113 -14.52 20.43 -0.59
C ARG A 113 -13.14 20.43 0.08
N ARG A 114 -13.01 21.01 1.30
CA ARG A 114 -11.77 20.92 2.10
C ARG A 114 -11.44 19.51 2.57
N LEU A 115 -12.44 18.70 2.91
CA LEU A 115 -12.23 17.33 3.38
C LEU A 115 -11.77 16.41 2.24
N ILE A 116 -12.31 16.62 1.05
CA ILE A 116 -11.89 15.93 -0.18
C ILE A 116 -10.44 16.30 -0.50
N SER A 117 -10.07 17.59 -0.45
CA SER A 117 -8.69 18.01 -0.76
C SER A 117 -7.66 17.48 0.23
N ILE A 118 -7.99 17.40 1.53
CA ILE A 118 -7.12 16.79 2.55
C ILE A 118 -6.96 15.28 2.29
N THR A 119 -8.05 14.60 1.94
CA THR A 119 -8.02 13.16 1.65
C THR A 119 -7.14 12.86 0.43
N ASP A 120 -7.23 13.69 -0.61
CA ASP A 120 -6.41 13.58 -1.80
C ASP A 120 -4.93 13.87 -1.51
N ALA A 121 -4.63 14.88 -0.69
CA ALA A 121 -3.27 15.17 -0.25
C ALA A 121 -2.66 14.01 0.56
N CYS A 122 -3.43 13.41 1.49
CA CYS A 122 -2.98 12.24 2.25
C CYS A 122 -2.73 11.02 1.36
N HIS A 123 -3.56 10.84 0.32
CA HIS A 123 -3.43 9.75 -0.63
C HIS A 123 -2.19 9.91 -1.52
N LEU A 124 -1.97 11.12 -2.05
CA LEU A 124 -0.79 11.47 -2.84
C LEU A 124 0.50 11.27 -2.04
N PHE A 125 0.49 11.73 -0.78
CA PHE A 125 1.61 11.53 0.14
C PHE A 125 1.85 10.04 0.46
N GLY A 126 0.78 9.26 0.63
CA GLY A 126 0.87 7.80 0.79
C GLY A 126 1.54 7.13 -0.40
N HIS A 127 1.19 7.52 -1.62
CA HIS A 127 1.78 6.98 -2.84
C HIS A 127 3.28 7.32 -2.94
N LEU A 128 3.66 8.57 -2.67
CA LEU A 128 5.05 9.00 -2.61
C LEU A 128 5.86 8.23 -1.57
N SER A 129 5.32 8.05 -0.37
CA SER A 129 5.99 7.28 0.70
C SER A 129 6.22 5.82 0.32
N THR A 130 5.26 5.21 -0.39
CA THR A 130 5.36 3.81 -0.84
C THR A 130 6.38 3.66 -1.96
N MET A 131 6.44 4.63 -2.88
CA MET A 131 7.48 4.71 -3.91
C MET A 131 8.87 4.85 -3.30
N ALA A 132 9.04 5.74 -2.31
CA ALA A 132 10.29 5.91 -1.59
C ALA A 132 10.71 4.63 -0.84
N ALA A 133 9.78 3.95 -0.19
CA ALA A 133 10.04 2.67 0.48
C ALA A 133 10.52 1.60 -0.51
N ARG A 134 9.89 1.52 -1.69
CA ARG A 134 10.33 0.61 -2.76
C ARG A 134 11.74 0.94 -3.22
N LEU A 135 12.03 2.20 -3.52
CA LEU A 135 13.38 2.65 -3.91
C LEU A 135 14.44 2.22 -2.90
N VAL A 136 14.19 2.47 -1.62
CA VAL A 136 15.10 2.12 -0.52
C VAL A 136 15.27 0.60 -0.42
N LEU A 137 14.19 -0.19 -0.50
CA LEU A 137 14.27 -1.65 -0.44
C LEU A 137 15.04 -2.23 -1.63
N THR A 138 14.75 -1.77 -2.86
CA THR A 138 15.46 -2.23 -4.06
C THR A 138 16.94 -1.86 -4.01
N PHE A 139 17.26 -0.66 -3.48
CA PHE A 139 18.62 -0.23 -3.22
C PHE A 139 19.36 -1.19 -2.27
N PHE A 140 18.75 -1.53 -1.13
CA PHE A 140 19.36 -2.45 -0.16
C PHE A 140 19.53 -3.87 -0.71
N LEU A 141 18.55 -4.39 -1.45
CA LEU A 141 18.65 -5.70 -2.09
C LEU A 141 19.79 -5.73 -3.13
N ALA A 142 19.91 -4.68 -3.95
CA ALA A 142 20.99 -4.56 -4.92
C ALA A 142 22.36 -4.44 -4.24
N LEU A 143 22.45 -3.67 -3.16
CA LEU A 143 23.67 -3.53 -2.35
C LEU A 143 24.09 -4.88 -1.75
N THR A 144 23.14 -5.62 -1.14
CA THR A 144 23.40 -6.91 -0.50
C THR A 144 23.83 -7.95 -1.52
N ALA A 145 23.14 -8.03 -2.67
CA ALA A 145 23.52 -8.91 -3.77
C ALA A 145 24.90 -8.57 -4.33
N GLY A 146 25.25 -7.28 -4.40
CA GLY A 146 26.56 -6.82 -4.82
C GLY A 146 27.68 -7.22 -3.85
N LEU A 147 27.44 -7.17 -2.53
CA LEU A 147 28.45 -7.51 -1.52
C LEU A 147 28.71 -9.02 -1.41
N GLU A 148 27.70 -9.86 -1.61
CA GLU A 148 27.80 -11.32 -1.50
C GLU A 148 28.42 -11.98 -2.76
N LEU A 149 28.26 -11.36 -3.93
CA LEU A 149 28.71 -11.95 -5.21
C LEU A 149 30.22 -12.24 -5.29
N PRO A 150 31.12 -11.31 -4.86
CA PRO A 150 32.56 -11.53 -4.91
C PRO A 150 33.03 -12.65 -3.98
N VAL A 151 32.31 -12.86 -2.88
CA VAL A 151 32.55 -13.94 -1.91
C VAL A 151 32.12 -15.28 -2.53
N LEU A 152 30.92 -15.33 -3.11
CA LEU A 152 30.37 -16.53 -3.79
C LEU A 152 31.20 -16.96 -5.00
N LEU A 153 31.75 -16.01 -5.76
CA LEU A 153 32.59 -16.30 -6.93
C LEU A 153 34.04 -16.67 -6.57
N GLY A 154 34.39 -16.70 -5.28
CA GLY A 154 35.75 -17.02 -4.82
C GLY A 154 36.82 -15.98 -5.20
N ILE A 155 36.39 -14.80 -5.65
CA ILE A 155 37.28 -13.72 -6.11
C ILE A 155 37.97 -13.05 -4.92
N ALA A 156 37.35 -13.10 -3.73
CA ALA A 156 37.92 -12.61 -2.48
C ALA A 156 39.09 -13.47 -1.92
N GLY A 157 39.47 -14.56 -2.60
CA GLY A 157 40.61 -15.40 -2.24
C GLY A 157 41.96 -14.79 -2.65
N ASN A 158 42.59 -14.03 -1.73
CA ASN A 158 44.04 -13.76 -1.60
C ASN A 158 44.87 -13.28 -2.82
N ARG A 159 44.30 -12.81 -3.93
CA ARG A 159 45.10 -12.32 -5.08
C ARG A 159 45.32 -10.79 -5.05
N PRO A 160 46.52 -10.31 -5.44
CA PRO A 160 46.92 -8.91 -5.35
C PRO A 160 46.12 -7.99 -6.29
N LEU A 161 46.01 -6.73 -5.88
CA LEU A 161 45.12 -5.61 -6.27
C LEU A 161 44.67 -5.45 -7.73
N GLY A 162 45.26 -6.12 -8.73
CA GLY A 162 44.85 -6.01 -10.14
C GLY A 162 43.45 -6.56 -10.45
N SER A 163 42.91 -7.44 -9.58
CA SER A 163 41.55 -8.00 -9.71
C SER A 163 40.44 -7.12 -9.14
N THR A 164 40.79 -6.02 -8.45
CA THR A 164 39.80 -5.17 -7.75
C THR A 164 38.91 -4.40 -8.72
N ALA A 165 39.47 -3.87 -9.81
CA ALA A 165 38.70 -3.17 -10.85
C ALA A 165 37.75 -4.11 -11.59
N LEU A 166 38.18 -5.34 -11.90
CA LEU A 166 37.32 -6.33 -12.55
C LEU A 166 36.19 -6.79 -11.61
N ALA A 167 36.52 -7.06 -10.34
CA ALA A 167 35.53 -7.43 -9.33
C ALA A 167 34.50 -6.31 -9.09
N ALA A 168 34.95 -5.06 -9.04
CA ALA A 168 34.12 -3.88 -8.96
C ALA A 168 33.17 -3.78 -10.18
N ILE A 169 33.69 -3.88 -11.40
CA ILE A 169 32.89 -3.83 -12.63
C ILE A 169 31.86 -4.97 -12.66
N LEU A 170 32.26 -6.21 -12.36
CA LEU A 170 31.35 -7.36 -12.31
C LEU A 170 30.25 -7.18 -11.26
N THR A 171 30.60 -6.66 -10.08
CA THR A 171 29.65 -6.39 -8.99
C THR A 171 28.64 -5.31 -9.39
N ALA A 172 29.10 -4.24 -10.04
CA ALA A 172 28.23 -3.17 -10.51
C ALA A 172 27.30 -3.63 -11.64
N VAL A 173 27.85 -4.36 -12.62
CA VAL A 173 27.08 -4.92 -13.74
C VAL A 173 26.04 -5.91 -13.22
N PHE A 174 26.40 -6.78 -12.28
CA PHE A 174 25.49 -7.76 -11.71
C PHE A 174 24.45 -7.09 -10.80
N GLY A 175 24.81 -6.09 -10.00
CA GLY A 175 23.87 -5.33 -9.18
C GLY A 175 22.85 -4.56 -10.02
N LEU A 176 23.31 -3.93 -11.12
CA LEU A 176 22.45 -3.26 -12.10
C LEU A 176 21.54 -4.24 -12.84
N LEU A 177 22.06 -5.38 -13.29
CA LEU A 177 21.27 -6.42 -13.96
C LEU A 177 20.24 -7.04 -13.01
N THR A 178 20.65 -7.45 -11.81
CA THR A 178 19.76 -8.09 -10.83
C THR A 178 18.73 -7.10 -10.31
N GLY A 179 19.13 -5.86 -10.00
CA GLY A 179 18.22 -4.78 -9.62
C GLY A 179 17.26 -4.40 -10.73
N GLY A 180 17.73 -4.35 -11.99
CA GLY A 180 16.92 -4.12 -13.18
C GLY A 180 15.95 -5.26 -13.47
N ILE A 181 16.37 -6.52 -13.32
CA ILE A 181 15.52 -7.70 -13.47
C ILE A 181 14.48 -7.77 -12.36
N LEU A 182 14.85 -7.56 -11.09
CA LEU A 182 13.88 -7.48 -10.00
C LEU A 182 12.90 -6.33 -10.22
N ALA A 183 13.37 -5.17 -10.67
CA ALA A 183 12.51 -4.05 -11.01
C ALA A 183 11.59 -4.34 -12.19
N ALA A 184 12.05 -5.07 -13.20
CA ALA A 184 11.26 -5.44 -14.37
C ALA A 184 10.27 -6.58 -14.08
N LEU A 185 10.61 -7.51 -13.19
CA LEU A 185 9.76 -8.64 -12.79
C LEU A 185 8.76 -8.25 -11.70
N MET A 186 9.23 -7.54 -10.67
CA MET A 186 8.37 -7.05 -9.59
C MET A 186 7.64 -5.79 -10.01
N GLY A 187 8.20 -4.93 -10.86
CA GLY A 187 7.62 -3.63 -11.22
C GLY A 187 6.20 -3.76 -11.77
N PRO A 188 5.95 -4.39 -12.92
CA PRO A 188 4.62 -4.49 -13.48
C PRO A 188 3.71 -5.42 -12.68
N GLY A 189 4.22 -6.59 -12.26
CA GLY A 189 3.41 -7.61 -11.57
C GLY A 189 3.02 -7.23 -10.14
N VAL A 190 3.95 -6.68 -9.35
CA VAL A 190 3.66 -6.18 -8.00
C VAL A 190 2.94 -4.85 -8.05
N GLN A 191 3.17 -4.01 -9.07
CA GLN A 191 2.38 -2.79 -9.28
C GLN A 191 0.95 -3.11 -9.72
N GLU A 192 0.69 -4.07 -10.61
CA GLU A 192 -0.68 -4.52 -10.90
C GLU A 192 -1.31 -5.23 -9.69
N LEU A 193 -0.54 -6.01 -8.93
CA LEU A 193 -1.05 -6.64 -7.71
C LEU A 193 -1.36 -5.61 -6.63
N ILE A 194 -0.58 -4.53 -6.49
CA ILE A 194 -0.75 -3.48 -5.48
C ILE A 194 -1.76 -2.42 -5.95
N GLU A 195 -1.68 -1.91 -7.17
CA GLU A 195 -2.71 -1.04 -7.74
C GLU A 195 -4.05 -1.79 -7.81
N GLY A 196 -4.05 -3.04 -8.28
CA GLY A 196 -5.25 -3.88 -8.31
C GLY A 196 -5.81 -4.27 -6.93
N ARG A 197 -4.98 -4.35 -5.87
CA ARG A 197 -5.43 -4.69 -4.49
C ARG A 197 -5.67 -3.49 -3.56
N LEU A 198 -4.93 -2.38 -3.73
CA LEU A 198 -4.96 -1.22 -2.84
C LEU A 198 -5.54 0.03 -3.51
N TYR A 199 -5.42 0.16 -4.84
CA TYR A 199 -5.86 1.34 -5.61
C TYR A 199 -6.66 0.94 -6.85
N ARG A 200 -7.87 0.39 -6.67
CA ARG A 200 -8.86 0.36 -7.79
C ARG A 200 -8.96 1.81 -8.27
N ARG A 201 -8.56 2.09 -9.52
CA ARG A 201 -8.73 3.38 -10.21
C ARG A 201 -10.14 3.86 -9.90
N ARG A 202 -10.28 4.77 -8.92
CA ARG A 202 -11.48 5.60 -8.91
C ARG A 202 -11.39 6.40 -10.21
N PRO A 203 -12.50 6.62 -10.95
CA PRO A 203 -12.52 7.72 -11.90
C PRO A 203 -11.94 8.91 -11.13
N SER A 204 -10.84 9.45 -11.63
CA SER A 204 -10.14 10.51 -10.94
C SER A 204 -11.22 11.57 -10.68
N LEU A 205 -11.40 12.01 -9.43
CA LEU A 205 -12.29 13.15 -9.12
C LEU A 205 -11.90 14.42 -9.91
N TRP A 206 -10.75 14.34 -10.59
CA TRP A 206 -10.10 15.25 -11.51
C TRP A 206 -10.65 15.17 -12.95
N SER A 207 -11.36 14.11 -13.35
CA SER A 207 -12.00 14.01 -14.68
C SER A 207 -13.39 14.64 -14.74
N THR A 208 -13.92 15.13 -13.62
CA THR A 208 -15.11 15.99 -13.60
C THR A 208 -14.67 17.45 -13.80
N PRO A 209 -14.87 18.05 -15.00
CA PRO A 209 -14.40 19.41 -15.32
C PRO A 209 -14.99 20.50 -14.42
N GLU A 210 -16.07 20.20 -13.68
CA GLU A 210 -16.72 21.12 -12.74
C GLU A 210 -16.00 21.27 -11.39
N LEU A 211 -15.01 20.41 -11.10
CA LEU A 211 -14.19 20.43 -9.89
C LEU A 211 -12.76 20.92 -10.19
N SER A 212 -12.64 22.01 -10.95
CA SER A 212 -11.42 22.81 -11.05
C SER A 212 -11.43 23.94 -10.01
N PRO A 213 -11.03 23.72 -8.74
CA PRO A 213 -10.63 24.80 -7.86
C PRO A 213 -9.13 25.05 -8.00
N ASP A 214 -8.75 26.29 -7.71
CA ASP A 214 -7.40 26.74 -7.42
C ASP A 214 -6.77 25.88 -6.31
N HIS A 215 -6.25 24.72 -6.68
CA HIS A 215 -5.46 23.90 -5.79
C HIS A 215 -4.17 24.68 -5.51
N GLY A 216 -4.04 25.15 -4.26
CA GLY A 216 -2.92 25.96 -3.81
C GLY A 216 -1.57 25.39 -4.29
N TRP A 217 -0.61 26.29 -4.53
CA TRP A 217 0.65 26.03 -5.23
C TRP A 217 1.36 24.74 -4.80
N THR A 218 1.29 24.34 -3.53
CA THR A 218 1.85 23.09 -3.01
C THR A 218 1.30 21.83 -3.68
N ILE A 219 -0.02 21.74 -3.90
CA ILE A 219 -0.64 20.58 -4.57
C ILE A 219 -0.25 20.58 -6.06
N SER A 220 -0.22 21.74 -6.69
CA SER A 220 0.23 21.88 -8.09
C SER A 220 1.71 21.52 -8.27
N ALA A 221 2.57 21.90 -7.33
CA ALA A 221 3.99 21.54 -7.34
C ALA A 221 4.20 20.04 -7.12
N LEU A 222 3.52 19.44 -6.12
CA LEU A 222 3.57 18.00 -5.89
C LEU A 222 3.05 17.22 -7.10
N ARG A 223 2.00 17.71 -7.75
CA ARG A 223 1.44 17.12 -8.98
C ARG A 223 2.46 17.12 -10.11
N LYS A 224 3.06 18.28 -10.43
CA LYS A 224 4.10 18.36 -11.47
C LYS A 224 5.30 17.48 -11.18
N LEU A 225 5.70 17.37 -9.91
CA LEU A 225 6.78 16.48 -9.50
C LEU A 225 6.40 15.00 -9.70
N LEU A 226 5.16 14.62 -9.37
CA LEU A 226 4.66 13.26 -9.56
C LEU A 226 4.51 12.91 -11.04
N GLU A 227 3.96 13.81 -11.85
CA GLU A 227 3.87 13.67 -13.32
C GLU A 227 5.26 13.57 -13.95
N TRP A 228 6.24 14.33 -13.46
CA TRP A 228 7.62 14.24 -13.93
C TRP A 228 8.30 12.91 -13.52
N LEU A 229 8.06 12.42 -12.30
CA LEU A 229 8.64 11.16 -11.80
C LEU A 229 7.98 9.91 -12.38
N VAL A 230 6.66 9.94 -12.59
CA VAL A 230 5.84 8.76 -12.94
C VAL A 230 5.45 8.74 -14.43
N GLY A 231 5.55 9.89 -15.12
CA GLY A 231 4.99 10.09 -16.46
C GLY A 231 3.52 10.53 -16.39
N GLU A 232 3.04 11.21 -17.44
CA GLU A 232 1.61 11.52 -17.59
C GLU A 232 0.77 10.23 -17.56
N GLU A 233 -0.46 10.31 -17.03
CA GLU A 233 -1.38 9.19 -16.72
C GLU A 233 -1.73 8.23 -17.90
N GLY A 234 -1.16 8.43 -19.09
CA GLY A 234 -1.28 7.56 -20.26
C GLY A 234 -0.01 6.78 -20.64
N ASP A 235 1.18 7.18 -20.19
CA ASP A 235 2.46 6.59 -20.63
C ASP A 235 3.14 5.83 -19.48
N LYS A 236 2.41 4.85 -18.92
CA LYS A 236 2.79 4.02 -17.75
C LYS A 236 4.12 3.28 -17.91
N ALA A 237 4.66 3.18 -19.12
CA ALA A 237 5.87 2.44 -19.41
C ALA A 237 7.17 3.20 -19.02
N ARG A 238 7.12 4.52 -18.77
CA ARG A 238 8.36 5.32 -18.60
C ARG A 238 8.79 5.57 -17.15
N GLY A 239 7.86 5.78 -16.21
CA GLY A 239 8.22 6.21 -14.85
C GLY A 239 8.83 5.13 -13.96
N THR A 240 8.21 3.94 -13.92
CA THR A 240 8.66 2.83 -13.06
C THR A 240 10.06 2.30 -13.37
N PRO A 241 10.46 2.09 -14.64
CA PRO A 241 11.83 1.63 -14.93
C PRO A 241 12.86 2.71 -14.58
N LEU A 242 12.56 4.00 -14.75
CA LEU A 242 13.50 5.08 -14.49
C LEU A 242 13.78 5.28 -12.99
N VAL A 243 12.74 5.20 -12.17
CA VAL A 243 12.85 5.20 -10.69
C VAL A 243 13.65 3.99 -10.21
N SER A 244 13.36 2.81 -10.76
CA SER A 244 14.05 1.58 -10.36
C SER A 244 15.51 1.54 -10.82
N LEU A 245 15.80 2.05 -12.03
CA LEU A 245 17.15 2.21 -12.57
C LEU A 245 17.97 3.22 -11.78
N THR A 246 17.37 4.33 -11.34
CA THR A 246 18.07 5.31 -10.49
C THR A 246 18.36 4.74 -9.10
N GLY A 247 17.42 4.03 -8.49
CA GLY A 247 17.64 3.32 -7.23
C GLY A 247 18.71 2.24 -7.33
N ALA A 248 18.65 1.40 -8.37
CA ALA A 248 19.64 0.36 -8.62
C ALA A 248 21.03 0.93 -8.98
N GLY A 249 21.09 2.01 -9.77
CA GLY A 249 22.32 2.70 -10.13
C GLY A 249 23.00 3.38 -8.95
N LEU A 250 22.23 4.03 -8.07
CA LEU A 250 22.76 4.56 -6.80
C LEU A 250 23.26 3.44 -5.89
N GLY A 251 22.54 2.32 -5.82
CA GLY A 251 22.93 1.13 -5.04
C GLY A 251 24.22 0.51 -5.51
N ALA A 252 24.34 0.29 -6.82
CA ALA A 252 25.55 -0.25 -7.44
C ALA A 252 26.73 0.74 -7.32
N GLY A 253 26.49 2.04 -7.52
CA GLY A 253 27.52 3.07 -7.35
C GLY A 253 28.04 3.19 -5.92
N LEU A 254 27.15 3.13 -4.92
CA LEU A 254 27.57 3.11 -3.52
C LEU A 254 28.21 1.77 -3.12
N GLY A 255 27.78 0.65 -3.69
CA GLY A 255 28.43 -0.66 -3.52
C GLY A 255 29.85 -0.73 -4.11
N LEU A 256 30.09 -0.01 -5.21
CA LEU A 256 31.44 0.18 -5.78
C LEU A 256 32.33 1.02 -4.87
N LEU A 257 31.77 2.07 -4.27
CA LEU A 257 32.46 2.92 -3.30
C LEU A 257 32.66 2.19 -1.95
N ALA A 258 31.77 1.27 -1.57
CA ALA A 258 31.80 0.41 -0.38
C ALA A 258 33.03 -0.49 -0.25
N HIS A 259 33.81 -0.63 -1.32
CA HIS A 259 35.07 -1.34 -1.24
C HIS A 259 36.09 -0.58 -0.37
N THR A 260 35.83 0.71 -0.06
CA THR A 260 36.39 1.40 1.10
C THR A 260 35.56 1.03 2.33
N THR A 261 36.25 0.63 3.41
CA THR A 261 35.77 -0.19 4.53
C THR A 261 34.28 -0.06 4.91
N LEU A 262 33.61 -1.18 5.19
CA LEU A 262 32.23 -1.28 5.70
C LEU A 262 31.88 -0.30 6.85
N ALA A 263 32.90 0.14 7.60
CA ALA A 263 32.79 1.16 8.65
C ALA A 263 32.40 2.56 8.12
N GLU A 264 32.82 2.92 6.91
CA GLU A 264 32.52 4.23 6.28
C GLU A 264 31.09 4.31 5.72
N LEU A 265 30.47 3.16 5.40
CA LEU A 265 29.09 3.11 4.91
C LEU A 265 28.04 3.02 6.02
N ALA A 266 28.41 2.55 7.21
CA ALA A 266 27.52 2.51 8.37
C ALA A 266 26.79 3.85 8.62
N PRO A 267 27.45 5.03 8.61
CA PRO A 267 26.75 6.31 8.80
C PRO A 267 25.78 6.64 7.67
N VAL A 268 26.08 6.28 6.42
CA VAL A 268 25.19 6.52 5.27
C VAL A 268 23.94 5.64 5.35
N VAL A 269 24.11 4.36 5.68
CA VAL A 269 23.00 3.43 5.87
C VAL A 269 22.13 3.84 7.05
N LEU A 270 22.74 4.22 8.18
CA LEU A 270 22.02 4.72 9.35
C LEU A 270 21.29 6.04 9.05
N PHE A 271 21.89 6.93 8.27
CA PHE A 271 21.26 8.18 7.85
C PHE A 271 20.06 7.94 6.94
N LEU A 272 20.20 7.09 5.90
CA LEU A 272 19.11 6.76 4.98
C LEU A 272 17.98 5.99 5.69
N GLY A 273 18.32 5.03 6.54
CA GLY A 273 17.36 4.31 7.37
C GLY A 273 16.65 5.22 8.35
N GLY A 274 17.38 6.15 8.98
CA GLY A 274 16.85 7.17 9.89
C GLY A 274 15.93 8.16 9.17
N ALA A 275 16.32 8.64 7.99
CA ALA A 275 15.50 9.51 7.16
C ALA A 275 14.21 8.81 6.69
N PHE A 276 14.29 7.52 6.33
CA PHE A 276 13.13 6.71 6.00
C PHE A 276 12.18 6.56 7.19
N LEU A 277 12.70 6.18 8.36
CA LEU A 277 11.92 6.04 9.59
C LEU A 277 11.27 7.38 9.97
N PHE A 278 12.00 8.49 9.85
CA PHE A 278 11.51 9.83 10.06
C PHE A 278 10.34 10.18 9.14
N LEU A 279 10.43 9.89 7.84
CA LEU A 279 9.34 10.12 6.89
C LEU A 279 8.10 9.28 7.20
N VAL A 280 8.27 8.03 7.64
CA VAL A 280 7.18 7.17 8.10
C VAL A 280 6.53 7.73 9.38
N CYS A 281 7.33 8.14 10.37
CA CYS A 281 6.83 8.77 11.58
C CYS A 281 6.11 10.09 11.29
N LEU A 282 6.67 10.93 10.41
CA LEU A 282 6.05 12.17 9.96
C LEU A 282 4.69 11.92 9.29
N ARG A 283 4.58 10.87 8.47
CA ARG A 283 3.31 10.43 7.89
C ARG A 283 2.27 10.14 8.98
N ILE A 284 2.64 9.33 9.97
CA ILE A 284 1.74 8.92 11.06
C ILE A 284 1.30 10.16 11.85
N LEU A 285 2.23 11.04 12.20
CA LEU A 285 1.95 12.29 12.90
C LEU A 285 1.04 13.23 12.11
N LEU A 286 1.25 13.37 10.79
CA LEU A 286 0.38 14.16 9.93
C LEU A 286 -1.04 13.61 9.92
N VAL A 287 -1.19 12.30 9.75
CA VAL A 287 -2.50 11.64 9.77
C VAL A 287 -3.18 11.82 11.13
N GLU A 288 -2.46 11.62 12.24
CA GLU A 288 -3.01 11.84 13.58
C GLU A 288 -3.39 13.30 13.83
N THR A 289 -2.56 14.26 13.39
CA THR A 289 -2.84 15.70 13.56
C THR A 289 -4.09 16.10 12.79
N VAL A 290 -4.26 15.60 11.56
CA VAL A 290 -5.47 15.83 10.76
C VAL A 290 -6.69 15.21 11.43
N LEU A 291 -6.58 13.99 11.96
CA LEU A 291 -7.66 13.32 12.68
C LEU A 291 -8.03 14.08 13.96
N TRP A 292 -7.04 14.52 14.73
CA TRP A 292 -7.24 15.29 15.96
C TRP A 292 -7.90 16.64 15.68
N TRP A 293 -7.44 17.35 14.64
CA TRP A 293 -8.04 18.62 14.24
C TRP A 293 -9.51 18.46 13.82
N TYR A 294 -9.80 17.40 13.08
CA TYR A 294 -11.16 17.06 12.69
C TYR A 294 -12.05 16.75 13.92
N GLU A 295 -11.52 16.00 14.88
CA GLU A 295 -12.24 15.67 16.10
C GLU A 295 -12.52 16.92 16.95
N ARG A 296 -11.57 17.87 16.99
CA ARG A 296 -11.74 19.16 17.67
C ARG A 296 -12.83 20.02 17.05
N GLN A 297 -12.86 20.15 15.72
CA GLN A 297 -13.92 20.88 15.03
C GLN A 297 -15.30 20.26 15.26
N ARG A 298 -15.36 18.93 15.30
CA ARG A 298 -16.58 18.19 15.61
C ARG A 298 -17.10 18.48 17.03
N ARG A 299 -16.20 18.64 18.02
CA ARG A 299 -16.60 18.99 19.40
C ARG A 299 -17.10 20.44 19.53
N GLN A 300 -16.53 21.37 18.78
CA GLN A 300 -16.98 22.77 18.80
C GLN A 300 -18.38 22.92 18.18
N THR A 301 -18.63 22.26 17.06
CA THR A 301 -19.95 22.26 16.42
C THR A 301 -21.03 21.61 17.28
N SER A 302 -20.71 20.63 18.13
CA SER A 302 -21.67 20.03 19.07
C SER A 302 -21.98 20.87 20.31
N ARG A 303 -21.17 21.89 20.64
CA ARG A 303 -21.43 22.78 21.78
C ARG A 303 -22.33 23.97 21.44
N ASN A 304 -22.39 24.34 20.16
CA ASN A 304 -23.18 25.47 19.67
C ASN A 304 -24.55 25.06 19.12
N SER A 305 -24.89 23.76 19.21
CA SER A 305 -26.17 23.16 18.79
C SER A 305 -26.90 22.60 20.00
#